data_AF-A0A3M1QYU3-F1
#
_entry.id   AF-A0A3M1QYU3-F1
#
_cell.length_a   1.000
_cell.length_b   1.000
_cell.length_c   1.000
_cell.angle_alpha   90.00
_cell.angle_beta   90.00
_cell.angle_gamma   90.00
#
_symmetry.space_group_name_H-M   'P 1'
#
loop_
_entity.id
_entity.type
_entity.pdbx_description
1 polymer ?
#
loop_
_entity_poly.entity_id
_entity_poly.type
_entity_poly.pdbx_seq_one_letter_code
_entity_poly.pdbx_strand_id
1 'polypeptide(L)'
;MFRRFGVLMALAGISAAAHAASTTVAGFDGGSNDGFTGNAVFEASGGNPGGAARHAGDFFFNELRTGGIGEPANPGFLGDYSSFTNIEFSVDVKTNLLNDFIGNPIARPIGVMLIDHDIQGPSGPSGVYADLGILGVQFTPDWTTLSVTIADPTSSTLPSGWIGFGDEDPVTFEPILPAGATFASVLASVDEFRITGATPGFFFTNAFWDVQIDNISVVVPEPASLAMLSLGLLGCLRRR
;
A
#
# COMPACT_ATOMS: atom_id res chain seq x y z
N MET A 1 64.81 -1.01 23.54
CA MET A 1 64.23 -1.77 22.40
C MET A 1 62.71 -1.73 22.55
N PHE A 2 62.05 -0.70 22.01
CA PHE A 2 60.59 -0.49 22.17
C PHE A 2 59.90 -0.79 20.83
N ARG A 3 59.09 -1.86 20.78
CA ARG A 3 58.25 -2.20 19.62
C ARG A 3 56.93 -1.43 19.70
N ARG A 4 56.69 -0.56 18.72
CA ARG A 4 55.39 0.11 18.51
C ARG A 4 54.44 -0.86 17.81
N PHE A 5 53.31 -1.18 18.44
CA PHE A 5 52.18 -1.84 17.81
C PHE A 5 51.32 -0.78 17.11
N GLY A 6 51.26 -0.81 15.78
CA GLY A 6 50.31 -0.01 15.00
C GLY A 6 48.97 -0.73 14.93
N VAL A 7 47.92 -0.13 15.48
CA VAL A 7 46.54 -0.59 15.34
C VAL A 7 46.03 -0.10 14.00
N LEU A 8 45.81 -1.03 13.05
CA LEU A 8 45.07 -0.77 11.83
C LEU A 8 43.58 -0.77 12.17
N MET A 9 42.93 0.39 12.16
CA MET A 9 41.49 0.52 12.31
C MET A 9 40.87 0.36 10.91
N ALA A 10 40.29 -0.81 10.62
CA ALA A 10 39.51 -1.01 9.40
C ALA A 10 38.13 -0.38 9.59
N LEU A 11 37.87 0.76 8.94
CA LEU A 11 36.51 1.26 8.80
C LEU A 11 35.77 0.34 7.82
N ALA A 12 34.91 -0.53 8.35
CA ALA A 12 33.86 -1.14 7.57
C ALA A 12 32.84 -0.05 7.22
N GLY A 13 32.93 0.49 6.00
CA GLY A 13 31.94 1.42 5.47
C GLY A 13 30.64 0.67 5.26
N ILE A 14 29.64 0.96 6.10
CA ILE A 14 28.26 0.54 5.85
C ILE A 14 27.76 1.42 4.71
N SER A 15 27.76 0.87 3.50
CA SER A 15 27.14 1.48 2.33
C SER A 15 25.63 1.40 2.52
N ALA A 16 25.03 2.41 3.16
CA ALA A 16 23.58 2.59 3.10
C ALA A 16 23.23 2.93 1.64
N ALA A 17 22.67 1.97 0.91
CA ALA A 17 22.12 2.21 -0.41
C ALA A 17 20.91 3.13 -0.22
N ALA A 18 21.07 4.39 -0.62
CA ALA A 18 19.96 5.29 -0.64
C ALA A 18 19.03 4.91 -1.80
N HIS A 19 17.74 4.72 -1.50
CA HIS A 19 16.72 4.57 -2.53
C HIS A 19 16.61 5.89 -3.31
N ALA A 20 16.37 5.88 -4.61
CA ALA A 20 16.00 7.09 -5.34
C ALA A 20 14.49 7.29 -5.20
N ALA A 21 13.97 8.48 -5.53
CA ALA A 21 12.55 8.63 -5.75
C ALA A 21 12.12 7.60 -6.81
N SER A 22 11.03 6.91 -6.55
CA SER A 22 10.53 5.88 -7.46
C SER A 22 9.02 5.93 -7.54
N THR A 23 8.53 5.60 -8.72
CA THR A 23 7.12 5.36 -8.99
C THR A 23 6.99 3.94 -9.51
N THR A 24 6.21 3.12 -8.81
CA THR A 24 5.79 1.81 -9.29
C THR A 24 4.35 1.94 -9.77
N VAL A 25 4.05 1.40 -10.96
CA VAL A 25 2.68 1.35 -11.51
C VAL A 25 2.38 -0.07 -11.97
N ALA A 26 1.17 -0.57 -11.66
CA ALA A 26 0.58 -1.76 -12.23
C ALA A 26 -0.64 -1.34 -13.07
N GLY A 27 -0.57 -1.57 -14.39
CA GLY A 27 -1.54 -1.12 -15.38
C GLY A 27 -2.24 -2.25 -16.15
N PHE A 28 -1.89 -3.51 -15.85
CA PHE A 28 -2.56 -4.70 -16.39
C PHE A 28 -2.60 -4.82 -17.92
N ASP A 29 -1.74 -4.09 -18.61
CA ASP A 29 -1.67 -4.03 -20.06
C ASP A 29 -1.49 -5.41 -20.69
N GLY A 30 -2.25 -5.67 -21.76
CA GLY A 30 -2.22 -6.96 -22.44
C GLY A 30 -2.80 -8.13 -21.62
N GLY A 31 -3.48 -7.84 -20.50
CA GLY A 31 -4.09 -8.84 -19.63
C GLY A 31 -3.11 -9.41 -18.60
N SER A 32 -1.99 -8.72 -18.39
CA SER A 32 -1.06 -9.00 -17.30
C SER A 32 -1.77 -8.82 -15.95
N ASN A 33 -1.42 -9.64 -14.96
CA ASN A 33 -1.83 -9.39 -13.59
C ASN A 33 -0.82 -8.53 -12.81
N ASP A 34 0.35 -8.21 -13.39
CA ASP A 34 1.40 -7.40 -12.79
C ASP A 34 1.76 -7.81 -11.34
N GLY A 35 1.72 -9.11 -11.06
CA GLY A 35 2.01 -9.65 -9.72
C GLY A 35 0.87 -9.51 -8.71
N PHE A 36 -0.32 -9.11 -9.13
CA PHE A 36 -1.54 -9.12 -8.34
C PHE A 36 -2.34 -10.41 -8.53
N THR A 37 -3.10 -10.75 -7.51
CA THR A 37 -4.14 -11.79 -7.53
C THR A 37 -5.40 -11.24 -6.86
N GLY A 38 -6.52 -11.95 -6.96
CA GLY A 38 -7.78 -11.51 -6.37
C GLY A 38 -9.00 -12.08 -7.09
N ASN A 39 -10.14 -11.42 -6.89
CA ASN A 39 -11.42 -11.78 -7.51
C ASN A 39 -11.70 -10.95 -8.78
N ALA A 40 -10.65 -10.55 -9.50
CA ALA A 40 -10.75 -9.86 -10.77
C ALA A 40 -10.44 -10.78 -11.97
N VAL A 41 -10.96 -10.40 -13.13
CA VAL A 41 -10.48 -10.85 -14.43
C VAL A 41 -9.59 -9.75 -15.00
N PHE A 42 -8.36 -10.10 -15.40
CA PHE A 42 -7.45 -9.17 -16.05
C PHE A 42 -7.76 -9.11 -17.55
N GLU A 43 -8.35 -8.00 -17.99
CA GLU A 43 -8.75 -7.76 -19.37
C GLU A 43 -7.60 -7.09 -20.13
N ALA A 44 -7.32 -7.55 -21.36
CA ALA A 44 -6.24 -6.98 -22.19
C ALA A 44 -6.55 -5.60 -22.79
N SER A 45 -7.79 -5.13 -22.63
CA SER A 45 -8.29 -3.87 -23.16
C SER A 45 -9.42 -3.34 -22.28
N GLY A 46 -9.65 -2.02 -22.31
CA GLY A 46 -10.75 -1.38 -21.59
C GLY A 46 -10.31 -0.53 -20.40
N GLY A 47 -9.01 -0.47 -20.11
CA GLY A 47 -8.36 0.38 -19.11
C GLY A 47 -8.16 1.84 -19.51
N ASN A 48 -7.22 2.50 -18.82
CA ASN A 48 -6.95 3.94 -18.87
C ASN A 48 -5.45 4.29 -19.04
N PRO A 49 -4.83 4.07 -20.21
CA PRO A 49 -5.30 3.29 -21.35
C PRO A 49 -4.96 1.80 -21.18
N GLY A 50 -5.39 0.96 -22.14
CA GLY A 50 -4.89 -0.41 -22.24
C GLY A 50 -5.72 -1.42 -21.45
N GLY A 51 -5.08 -2.26 -20.62
CA GLY A 51 -5.73 -3.34 -19.86
C GLY A 51 -6.33 -2.89 -18.52
N ALA A 52 -7.12 -3.74 -17.86
CA ALA A 52 -7.67 -3.44 -16.53
C ALA A 52 -8.00 -4.70 -15.75
N ALA A 53 -8.03 -4.59 -14.42
CA ALA A 53 -8.60 -5.61 -13.55
C ALA A 53 -10.10 -5.36 -13.37
N ARG A 54 -10.94 -6.26 -13.88
CA ARG A 54 -12.40 -6.15 -13.81
C ARG A 54 -13.01 -7.11 -12.80
N HIS A 55 -13.71 -6.57 -11.83
CA HIS A 55 -14.53 -7.28 -10.86
C HIS A 55 -15.96 -7.39 -11.40
N ALA A 56 -16.24 -8.43 -12.17
CA ALA A 56 -17.55 -8.71 -12.73
C ALA A 56 -18.20 -9.92 -12.04
N GLY A 57 -19.37 -9.70 -11.45
CA GLY A 57 -20.12 -10.76 -10.77
C GLY A 57 -19.56 -11.15 -9.40
N ASP A 58 -18.78 -10.26 -8.77
CA ASP A 58 -18.48 -10.40 -7.34
C ASP A 58 -19.77 -10.26 -6.52
N PHE A 59 -19.75 -10.77 -5.30
CA PHE A 59 -20.85 -10.66 -4.35
C PHE A 59 -20.51 -9.89 -3.09
N PHE A 60 -19.25 -9.84 -2.65
CA PHE A 60 -18.91 -9.28 -1.34
C PHE A 60 -18.16 -7.95 -1.45
N PHE A 61 -16.99 -7.95 -2.07
CA PHE A 61 -16.14 -6.78 -2.24
C PHE A 61 -15.13 -7.04 -3.36
N ASN A 62 -14.65 -5.99 -4.02
CA ASN A 62 -13.48 -6.09 -4.88
C ASN A 62 -12.22 -6.30 -4.03
N GLU A 63 -11.32 -7.18 -4.47
CA GLU A 63 -10.00 -7.36 -3.88
C GLU A 63 -8.96 -7.63 -4.96
N LEU A 64 -7.89 -6.83 -4.94
CA LEU A 64 -6.63 -7.08 -5.60
C LEU A 64 -5.54 -7.04 -4.54
N ARG A 65 -4.69 -8.06 -4.49
CA ARG A 65 -3.62 -8.17 -3.50
C ARG A 65 -2.33 -8.70 -4.09
N THR A 66 -1.23 -8.41 -3.40
CA THR A 66 0.11 -8.95 -3.65
C THR A 66 0.62 -9.64 -2.39
N GLY A 67 1.51 -10.63 -2.50
CA GLY A 67 2.39 -10.96 -1.37
C GLY A 67 1.86 -11.91 -0.30
N GLY A 68 0.95 -12.84 -0.64
CA GLY A 68 0.63 -13.98 0.24
C GLY A 68 1.66 -15.12 0.17
N ILE A 69 1.64 -16.04 1.15
CA ILE A 69 2.47 -17.25 1.12
C ILE A 69 2.11 -18.09 -0.12
N GLY A 70 3.05 -18.17 -1.07
CA GLY A 70 2.88 -18.92 -2.31
C GLY A 70 2.06 -18.21 -3.38
N GLU A 71 1.71 -16.94 -3.17
CA GLU A 71 1.01 -16.12 -4.15
C GLU A 71 1.99 -15.31 -5.02
N PRO A 72 1.58 -14.86 -6.21
CA PRO A 72 2.31 -13.83 -6.94
C PRO A 72 2.55 -12.59 -6.07
N ALA A 73 3.69 -11.95 -6.28
CA ALA A 73 4.05 -10.71 -5.61
C ALA A 73 4.53 -9.69 -6.63
N ASN A 74 4.16 -8.43 -6.42
CA ASN A 74 4.80 -7.30 -7.07
C ASN A 74 5.74 -6.61 -6.05
N PRO A 75 7.05 -6.85 -6.11
CA PRO A 75 7.98 -6.34 -5.12
C PRO A 75 8.06 -4.81 -5.09
N GLY A 76 7.56 -4.11 -6.12
CA GLY A 76 7.50 -2.65 -6.13
C GLY A 76 6.44 -2.05 -5.20
N PHE A 77 5.57 -2.88 -4.60
CA PHE A 77 4.56 -2.48 -3.61
C PHE A 77 4.85 -3.01 -2.20
N LEU A 78 5.97 -3.71 -2.00
CA LEU A 78 6.33 -4.39 -0.75
C LEU A 78 7.62 -3.81 -0.15
N GLY A 79 7.84 -4.05 1.14
CA GLY A 79 9.07 -3.73 1.85
C GLY A 79 8.95 -2.61 2.88
N ASP A 80 10.10 -1.98 3.18
CA ASP A 80 10.24 -0.97 4.23
C ASP A 80 9.87 0.43 3.72
N TYR A 81 8.64 0.83 4.01
CA TYR A 81 8.11 2.15 3.77
C TYR A 81 8.50 3.19 4.84
N SER A 82 8.96 2.76 6.02
CA SER A 82 9.35 3.66 7.12
C SER A 82 10.59 4.50 6.79
N SER A 83 11.34 4.10 5.75
CA SER A 83 12.54 4.82 5.27
C SER A 83 12.25 6.09 4.45
N PHE A 84 10.98 6.31 4.05
CA PHE A 84 10.57 7.45 3.22
C PHE A 84 10.02 8.62 4.05
N THR A 85 10.02 9.82 3.47
CA THR A 85 9.48 11.03 4.13
C THR A 85 7.98 11.19 3.91
N ASN A 86 7.46 10.75 2.77
CA ASN A 86 6.05 10.62 2.48
C ASN A 86 5.85 9.48 1.48
N ILE A 87 4.62 8.98 1.37
CA ILE A 87 4.26 7.93 0.42
C ILE A 87 2.89 8.27 -0.12
N GLU A 88 2.70 8.22 -1.44
CA GLU A 88 1.38 8.35 -2.05
C GLU A 88 0.99 7.04 -2.69
N PHE A 89 -0.21 6.54 -2.36
CA PHE A 89 -0.84 5.44 -3.06
C PHE A 89 -2.00 5.99 -3.87
N SER A 90 -2.15 5.52 -5.11
CA SER A 90 -3.28 5.88 -5.96
C SER A 90 -3.73 4.73 -6.84
N VAL A 91 -4.95 4.86 -7.36
CA VAL A 91 -5.58 3.89 -8.24
C VAL A 91 -6.62 4.58 -9.11
N ASP A 92 -6.72 4.17 -10.37
CA ASP A 92 -7.82 4.56 -11.24
C ASP A 92 -8.95 3.55 -11.14
N VAL A 93 -10.17 4.03 -10.95
CA VAL A 93 -11.35 3.18 -10.84
C VAL A 93 -12.47 3.65 -11.75
N LYS A 94 -13.29 2.70 -12.20
CA LYS A 94 -14.53 2.95 -12.93
C LYS A 94 -15.61 1.96 -12.51
N THR A 95 -16.79 2.47 -12.16
CA THR A 95 -17.96 1.67 -11.78
C THR A 95 -18.97 1.64 -12.92
N ASN A 96 -19.06 0.51 -13.60
CA ASN A 96 -20.08 0.26 -14.63
C ASN A 96 -21.42 -0.14 -13.99
N LEU A 97 -21.37 -0.93 -12.92
CA LEU A 97 -22.53 -1.36 -12.16
C LEU A 97 -22.14 -1.64 -10.71
N LEU A 98 -22.96 -1.14 -9.77
CA LEU A 98 -22.87 -1.50 -8.36
C LEU A 98 -24.26 -1.39 -7.73
N ASN A 99 -24.94 -2.53 -7.62
CA ASN A 99 -26.34 -2.59 -7.20
C ASN A 99 -26.54 -3.59 -6.06
N ASP A 100 -27.58 -3.38 -5.25
CA ASP A 100 -28.07 -4.43 -4.35
C ASP A 100 -28.76 -5.57 -5.15
N PHE A 101 -29.19 -6.62 -4.45
CA PHE A 101 -29.82 -7.79 -5.09
C PHE A 101 -31.21 -7.55 -5.69
N ILE A 102 -31.84 -6.40 -5.43
CA ILE A 102 -33.12 -6.03 -6.05
C ILE A 102 -32.93 -4.95 -7.13
N GLY A 103 -31.68 -4.61 -7.46
CA GLY A 103 -31.31 -3.75 -8.57
C GLY A 103 -31.20 -2.27 -8.24
N ASN A 104 -31.23 -1.87 -6.97
CA ASN A 104 -31.02 -0.46 -6.62
C ASN A 104 -29.52 -0.13 -6.66
N PRO A 105 -29.12 1.01 -7.24
CA PRO A 105 -27.75 1.49 -7.13
C PRO A 105 -27.35 1.70 -5.66
N ILE A 106 -26.15 1.24 -5.31
CA ILE A 106 -25.57 1.42 -3.98
C ILE A 106 -24.16 1.99 -4.08
N ALA A 107 -23.58 2.30 -2.92
CA ALA A 107 -22.22 2.78 -2.78
C ALA A 107 -21.42 1.89 -1.82
N ARG A 108 -20.12 1.76 -2.05
CA ARG A 108 -19.20 0.98 -1.21
C ARG A 108 -17.84 1.67 -1.10
N PRO A 109 -17.16 1.60 0.05
CA PRO A 109 -15.80 2.10 0.15
C PRO A 109 -14.83 1.23 -0.67
N ILE A 110 -13.72 1.83 -1.04
CA ILE A 110 -12.52 1.15 -1.52
C ILE A 110 -11.32 1.79 -0.82
N GLY A 111 -10.37 0.97 -0.41
CA GLY A 111 -9.20 1.42 0.32
C GLY A 111 -7.93 0.69 -0.09
N VAL A 112 -6.83 1.22 0.44
CA VAL A 112 -5.53 0.56 0.45
C VAL A 112 -5.33 -0.13 1.80
N MET A 113 -4.82 -1.35 1.76
CA MET A 113 -4.50 -2.14 2.94
C MET A 113 -3.04 -2.59 2.87
N LEU A 114 -2.29 -2.33 3.94
CA LEU A 114 -0.88 -2.71 4.09
C LEU A 114 -0.77 -3.68 5.25
N ILE A 115 -0.25 -4.88 4.99
CA ILE A 115 -0.17 -5.97 5.96
C ILE A 115 1.29 -6.33 6.20
N ASP A 116 1.64 -6.48 7.46
CA ASP A 116 2.89 -7.06 7.94
C ASP A 116 2.55 -8.44 8.51
N HIS A 117 3.09 -9.49 7.88
CA HIS A 117 2.83 -10.88 8.28
C HIS A 117 3.70 -11.32 9.47
N ASP A 118 4.72 -10.56 9.85
CA ASP A 118 5.52 -10.79 11.05
C ASP A 118 4.82 -10.24 12.31
N ILE A 119 3.93 -9.25 12.17
CA ILE A 119 3.10 -8.74 13.26
C ILE A 119 1.79 -9.54 13.38
N GLN A 120 1.76 -10.46 14.34
CA GLN A 120 0.59 -11.30 14.64
C GLN A 120 -0.23 -10.74 15.80
N GLY A 121 -1.53 -10.60 15.58
CA GLY A 121 -2.52 -10.35 16.62
C GLY A 121 -3.47 -11.54 16.83
N PRO A 122 -4.45 -11.44 17.75
CA PRO A 122 -5.42 -12.48 17.99
C PRO A 122 -6.25 -12.88 16.75
N SER A 123 -6.40 -11.96 15.79
CA SER A 123 -7.16 -12.15 14.55
C SER A 123 -6.30 -12.55 13.34
N GLY A 124 -4.99 -12.79 13.54
CA GLY A 124 -4.03 -13.15 12.48
C GLY A 124 -3.05 -12.02 12.16
N PRO A 125 -2.53 -11.96 10.91
CA PRO A 125 -1.67 -10.88 10.46
C PRO A 125 -2.29 -9.50 10.69
N SER A 126 -1.43 -8.54 11.02
CA SER A 126 -1.85 -7.18 11.40
C SER A 126 -1.49 -6.20 10.30
N GLY A 127 -2.17 -5.07 10.30
CA GLY A 127 -1.94 -4.08 9.26
C GLY A 127 -2.70 -2.79 9.46
N VAL A 128 -2.62 -1.95 8.43
CA VAL A 128 -3.26 -0.64 8.39
C VAL A 128 -4.06 -0.48 7.10
N TYR A 129 -5.18 0.22 7.20
CA TYR A 129 -6.10 0.45 6.10
C TYR A 129 -6.45 1.95 6.02
N ALA A 130 -6.56 2.48 4.81
CA ALA A 130 -7.12 3.81 4.56
C ALA A 130 -8.12 3.78 3.41
N ASP A 131 -9.25 4.46 3.59
CA ASP A 131 -10.20 4.70 2.51
C ASP A 131 -9.58 5.61 1.46
N LEU A 132 -9.65 5.17 0.19
CA LEU A 132 -9.27 5.98 -0.97
C LEU A 132 -10.48 6.75 -1.52
N GLY A 133 -11.69 6.19 -1.35
CA GLY A 133 -12.92 6.83 -1.79
C GLY A 133 -14.12 5.89 -1.79
N ILE A 134 -15.16 6.29 -2.52
CA ILE A 134 -16.43 5.57 -2.63
C ILE A 134 -16.64 5.14 -4.08
N LEU A 135 -16.91 3.85 -4.27
CA LEU A 135 -17.37 3.26 -5.52
C LEU A 135 -18.88 3.38 -5.66
N GLY A 136 -19.34 3.53 -6.90
CA GLY A 136 -20.74 3.57 -7.27
C GLY A 136 -20.92 4.34 -8.57
N VAL A 137 -21.97 4.00 -9.33
CA VAL A 137 -22.26 4.61 -10.64
C VAL A 137 -22.48 6.14 -10.59
N GLN A 138 -22.74 6.68 -9.40
CA GLN A 138 -22.88 8.13 -9.17
C GLN A 138 -21.55 8.80 -8.77
N PHE A 139 -20.58 8.02 -8.28
CA PHE A 139 -19.32 8.52 -7.71
C PHE A 139 -18.15 8.34 -8.66
N THR A 140 -18.10 7.20 -9.36
CA THR A 140 -17.04 6.84 -10.31
C THR A 140 -17.62 6.29 -11.62
N PRO A 141 -18.53 7.03 -12.32
CA PRO A 141 -19.14 6.56 -13.58
C PRO A 141 -18.15 6.43 -14.74
N ASP A 142 -17.02 7.14 -14.64
CA ASP A 142 -15.91 7.08 -15.58
C ASP A 142 -14.61 6.94 -14.78
N TRP A 143 -13.48 6.81 -15.49
CA TRP A 143 -12.16 6.71 -14.85
C TRP A 143 -11.89 7.88 -13.91
N THR A 144 -11.75 7.56 -12.63
CA THR A 144 -11.46 8.49 -11.54
C THR A 144 -10.25 7.99 -10.76
N THR A 145 -9.24 8.83 -10.61
CA THR A 145 -8.10 8.56 -9.72
C THR A 145 -8.50 8.81 -8.26
N LEU A 146 -8.31 7.82 -7.41
CA LEU A 146 -8.44 7.90 -5.96
C LEU A 146 -7.05 7.78 -5.33
N SER A 147 -6.79 8.49 -4.24
CA SER A 147 -5.45 8.50 -3.64
C SER A 147 -5.46 8.78 -2.15
N VAL A 148 -4.41 8.34 -1.47
CA VAL A 148 -4.09 8.70 -0.08
C VAL A 148 -2.60 8.95 0.07
N THR A 149 -2.24 9.88 0.95
CA THR A 149 -0.84 10.17 1.28
C THR A 149 -0.56 9.83 2.73
N ILE A 150 0.52 9.08 2.97
CA ILE A 150 1.15 8.94 4.27
C ILE A 150 2.14 10.08 4.44
N ALA A 151 1.82 11.05 5.31
CA ALA A 151 2.67 12.21 5.54
C ALA A 151 3.86 11.93 6.46
N ASP A 152 3.75 10.93 7.34
CA ASP A 152 4.82 10.51 8.25
C ASP A 152 4.79 8.98 8.43
N PRO A 153 5.59 8.24 7.64
CA PRO A 153 5.73 6.79 7.76
C PRO A 153 6.36 6.33 9.09
N THR A 154 6.94 7.25 9.86
CA THR A 154 7.62 6.95 11.14
C THR A 154 6.73 7.18 12.36
N SER A 155 5.46 7.53 12.15
CA SER A 155 4.50 7.79 13.23
C SER A 155 4.27 6.55 14.11
N SER A 156 4.34 6.72 15.44
CA SER A 156 4.01 5.66 16.39
C SER A 156 2.51 5.45 16.59
N THR A 157 1.68 6.40 16.15
CA THR A 157 0.21 6.35 16.22
C THR A 157 -0.40 6.31 14.82
N LEU A 158 -1.63 5.80 14.70
CA LEU A 158 -2.38 5.87 13.45
C LEU A 158 -2.64 7.34 13.06
N PRO A 159 -2.30 7.77 11.83
CA PRO A 159 -2.72 9.06 11.31
C PRO A 159 -4.25 9.14 11.19
N SER A 160 -4.81 10.36 11.15
CA SER A 160 -6.24 10.55 10.92
C SER A 160 -6.68 9.90 9.60
N GLY A 161 -7.79 9.15 9.63
CA GLY A 161 -8.31 8.43 8.46
C GLY A 161 -7.71 7.04 8.23
N TRP A 162 -6.74 6.62 9.03
CA TRP A 162 -6.20 5.26 9.01
C TRP A 162 -6.83 4.40 10.11
N ILE A 163 -7.11 3.15 9.76
CA ILE A 163 -7.63 2.11 10.65
C ILE A 163 -6.52 1.07 10.85
N GLY A 164 -6.26 0.70 12.10
CA GLY A 164 -5.40 -0.43 12.44
C GLY A 164 -6.22 -1.71 12.60
N PHE A 165 -5.63 -2.86 12.27
CA PHE A 165 -6.27 -4.15 12.51
C PHE A 165 -5.25 -5.23 12.89
N GLY A 166 -5.77 -6.36 13.37
CA GLY A 166 -5.01 -7.48 13.92
C GLY A 166 -5.50 -7.85 15.32
N ASP A 167 -6.15 -6.91 16.01
CA ASP A 167 -6.79 -7.08 17.31
C ASP A 167 -8.12 -6.29 17.36
N GLU A 168 -8.88 -6.45 18.44
CA GLU A 168 -10.20 -5.84 18.64
C GLU A 168 -10.26 -5.15 20.01
N ASP A 169 -10.76 -3.91 20.06
CA ASP A 169 -11.00 -3.23 21.33
C ASP A 169 -12.10 -3.99 22.10
N PRO A 170 -11.85 -4.48 23.33
CA PRO A 170 -12.79 -5.32 24.06
C PRO A 170 -14.03 -4.58 24.58
N VAL A 171 -14.08 -3.25 24.44
CA VAL A 171 -15.18 -2.39 24.86
C VAL A 171 -15.99 -1.91 23.66
N THR A 172 -15.33 -1.41 22.62
CA THR A 172 -16.00 -0.86 21.43
C THR A 172 -16.20 -1.87 20.31
N PHE A 173 -15.45 -2.99 20.34
CA PHE A 173 -15.37 -3.98 19.27
C PHE A 173 -14.85 -3.39 17.94
N GLU A 174 -14.19 -2.24 18.00
CA GLU A 174 -13.57 -1.64 16.83
C GLU A 174 -12.21 -2.31 16.54
N PRO A 175 -11.83 -2.46 15.26
CA PRO A 175 -10.53 -2.98 14.91
C PRO A 175 -9.42 -2.05 15.39
N ILE A 176 -8.39 -2.63 15.99
CA ILE A 176 -7.19 -1.93 16.46
C ILE A 176 -5.93 -2.69 16.05
N LEU A 177 -4.78 -2.00 16.12
CA LEU A 177 -3.49 -2.69 16.08
C LEU A 177 -3.29 -3.48 17.40
N PRO A 178 -2.66 -4.66 17.36
CA PRO A 178 -2.31 -5.40 18.57
C PRO A 178 -1.39 -4.61 19.50
N ALA A 179 -1.41 -4.97 20.78
CA ALA A 179 -0.56 -4.34 21.79
C ALA A 179 0.93 -4.34 21.38
N GLY A 180 1.53 -3.15 21.34
CA GLY A 180 2.95 -2.95 20.98
C GLY A 180 3.20 -2.71 19.49
N ALA A 181 2.24 -3.00 18.62
CA ALA A 181 2.31 -2.61 17.22
C ALA A 181 2.00 -1.11 17.06
N THR A 182 2.61 -0.50 16.04
CA THR A 182 2.47 0.91 15.70
C THR A 182 2.28 1.05 14.19
N PHE A 183 1.86 2.23 13.73
CA PHE A 183 1.79 2.51 12.30
C PHE A 183 3.18 2.34 11.63
N ALA A 184 4.23 2.90 12.24
CA ALA A 184 5.61 2.74 11.77
C ALA A 184 6.10 1.29 11.73
N SER A 185 5.72 0.45 12.71
CA SER A 185 6.17 -0.95 12.72
C SER A 185 5.56 -1.75 11.57
N VAL A 186 4.28 -1.53 11.23
CA VAL A 186 3.66 -2.16 10.06
C VAL A 186 4.34 -1.70 8.76
N LEU A 187 4.64 -0.40 8.65
CA LEU A 187 5.31 0.13 7.46
C LEU A 187 6.77 -0.28 7.34
N ALA A 188 7.41 -0.77 8.40
CA ALA A 188 8.80 -1.20 8.36
C ALA A 188 9.01 -2.51 7.57
N SER A 189 7.95 -3.30 7.37
CA SER A 189 8.01 -4.56 6.62
C SER A 189 6.64 -4.91 6.02
N VAL A 190 6.18 -4.15 5.02
CA VAL A 190 4.94 -4.50 4.31
C VAL A 190 5.18 -5.73 3.44
N ASP A 191 4.58 -6.83 3.84
CA ASP A 191 4.66 -8.12 3.16
C ASP A 191 3.53 -8.30 2.15
N GLU A 192 2.40 -7.61 2.36
CA GLU A 192 1.24 -7.69 1.49
C GLU A 192 0.56 -6.32 1.33
N PHE A 193 0.31 -5.97 0.07
CA PHE A 193 -0.43 -4.78 -0.34
C PHE A 193 -1.76 -5.19 -0.96
N ARG A 194 -2.87 -4.55 -0.58
CA ARG A 194 -4.18 -4.73 -1.20
C ARG A 194 -4.84 -3.42 -1.62
N ILE A 195 -5.57 -3.48 -2.72
CA ILE A 195 -6.69 -2.60 -3.01
C ILE A 195 -7.96 -3.41 -2.75
N THR A 196 -8.78 -2.98 -1.78
CA THR A 196 -9.92 -3.79 -1.34
C THR A 196 -11.10 -2.95 -0.87
N GLY A 197 -12.31 -3.48 -1.07
CA GLY A 197 -13.54 -2.99 -0.44
C GLY A 197 -13.81 -3.60 0.94
N ALA A 198 -12.96 -4.52 1.41
CA ALA A 198 -13.05 -5.14 2.73
C ALA A 198 -12.53 -4.19 3.83
N THR A 199 -13.34 -3.19 4.19
CA THR A 199 -13.01 -2.26 5.28
C THR A 199 -13.00 -2.97 6.64
N PRO A 200 -11.89 -2.92 7.42
CA PRO A 200 -11.83 -3.54 8.74
C PRO A 200 -12.96 -3.08 9.66
N GLY A 201 -13.60 -4.02 10.36
CA GLY A 201 -14.71 -3.74 11.28
C GLY A 201 -16.08 -3.54 10.61
N PHE A 202 -16.14 -3.56 9.27
CA PHE A 202 -17.40 -3.42 8.54
C PHE A 202 -17.82 -4.74 7.91
N PHE A 203 -19.14 -4.94 7.87
CA PHE A 203 -19.77 -5.99 7.10
C PHE A 203 -20.71 -5.36 6.10
N PHE A 204 -20.53 -5.68 4.82
CA PHE A 204 -21.41 -5.23 3.76
C PHE A 204 -22.32 -6.37 3.31
N THR A 205 -23.58 -6.04 3.05
CA THR A 205 -24.46 -6.97 2.35
C THR A 205 -23.97 -7.17 0.94
N ASN A 206 -24.28 -8.34 0.40
CA ASN A 206 -23.92 -8.68 -0.95
C ASN A 206 -24.47 -7.68 -1.98
N ALA A 207 -23.76 -7.57 -3.10
CA ALA A 207 -24.09 -6.67 -4.20
C ALA A 207 -23.71 -7.31 -5.54
N PHE A 208 -24.24 -6.78 -6.64
CA PHE A 208 -23.74 -7.05 -7.97
C PHE A 208 -22.67 -6.03 -8.31
N TRP A 209 -21.48 -6.51 -8.67
CA TRP A 209 -20.33 -5.68 -9.01
C TRP A 209 -20.00 -5.78 -10.50
N ASP A 210 -19.76 -4.64 -11.13
CA ASP A 210 -19.00 -4.46 -12.36
C ASP A 210 -18.13 -3.20 -12.20
N VAL A 211 -16.96 -3.41 -11.62
CA VAL A 211 -15.98 -2.35 -11.31
C VAL A 211 -14.67 -2.69 -11.99
N GLN A 212 -14.06 -1.70 -12.63
CA GLN A 212 -12.74 -1.80 -13.23
C GLN A 212 -11.74 -1.01 -12.41
N ILE A 213 -10.56 -1.59 -12.23
CA ILE A 213 -9.41 -1.02 -11.52
C ILE A 213 -8.22 -1.04 -12.46
N ASP A 214 -7.48 0.07 -12.50
CA ASP A 214 -6.29 0.23 -13.32
C ASP A 214 -5.29 1.20 -12.67
N ASN A 215 -4.07 1.29 -13.20
CA ASN A 215 -3.01 2.21 -12.79
C ASN A 215 -2.79 2.27 -11.26
N ILE A 216 -2.76 1.12 -10.60
CA ILE A 216 -2.41 1.09 -9.16
C ILE A 216 -0.97 1.61 -9.06
N SER A 217 -0.74 2.62 -8.23
CA SER A 217 0.59 3.21 -8.10
C SER A 217 1.00 3.48 -6.66
N VAL A 218 2.31 3.43 -6.46
CA VAL A 218 2.98 3.95 -5.26
C VAL A 218 4.08 4.90 -5.69
N VAL A 219 4.08 6.10 -5.10
CA VAL A 219 5.09 7.13 -5.30
C VAL A 219 5.80 7.39 -3.99
N VAL A 220 7.13 7.25 -4.02
CA VAL A 220 8.01 7.57 -2.88
C VAL A 220 9.06 8.60 -3.30
N PRO A 221 9.31 9.64 -2.49
CA PRO A 221 10.31 10.66 -2.76
C PRO A 221 11.73 10.15 -2.48
N GLU A 222 12.74 10.92 -2.89
CA GLU A 222 14.12 10.62 -2.51
C GLU A 222 14.26 10.67 -0.97
N PRO A 223 14.94 9.69 -0.36
CA PRO A 223 15.29 9.70 1.05
C PRO A 223 16.05 10.98 1.40
N ALA A 224 15.64 11.63 2.50
CA ALA A 224 16.28 12.86 2.98
C ALA A 224 17.79 12.69 3.29
N SER A 225 18.25 11.45 3.49
CA SER A 225 19.65 11.12 3.73
C SER A 225 20.58 11.45 2.54
N LEU A 226 20.11 11.36 1.29
CA LEU A 226 20.88 11.76 0.10
C LEU A 226 21.05 13.28 0.00
N ALA A 227 20.00 14.03 0.32
CA ALA A 227 20.06 15.48 0.36
C ALA A 227 21.11 15.96 1.38
N MET A 228 21.19 15.29 2.53
CA MET A 228 22.20 15.60 3.56
C MET A 228 23.63 15.20 3.12
N LEU A 229 23.81 14.08 2.43
CA LEU A 229 25.12 13.62 1.97
C LEU A 229 25.70 14.54 0.88
N SER A 230 24.87 15.00 -0.05
CA SER A 230 25.26 15.93 -1.13
C SER A 230 25.65 17.31 -0.59
N LEU A 231 24.94 17.83 0.41
CA LEU A 231 25.32 19.07 1.12
C LEU A 231 26.65 18.93 1.86
N GLY A 232 26.90 17.79 2.49
CA GLY A 232 28.17 17.51 3.17
C GLY A 232 29.37 17.50 2.22
N LEU A 233 29.22 16.89 1.05
CA LEU A 233 30.28 16.86 0.02
C LEU A 233 30.57 18.25 -0.57
N LEU A 234 29.53 19.07 -0.81
CA LEU A 234 29.70 20.46 -1.25
C LEU A 234 30.40 21.32 -0.19
N GLY A 235 30.11 21.11 1.10
CA GLY A 235 30.80 21.76 2.21
C GLY A 235 32.30 21.43 2.27
N CYS A 236 32.67 20.18 1.98
CA CYS A 236 34.06 19.73 1.92
C CYS A 236 34.81 20.29 0.71
N LEU A 237 34.16 20.42 -0.45
CA LEU A 237 34.76 20.98 -1.67
C LEU A 237 35.01 22.49 -1.55
N ARG A 238 34.19 23.22 -0.78
CA ARG A 238 34.35 24.68 -0.58
C ARG A 238 35.48 25.05 0.39
N ARG A 239 36.03 24.09 1.13
CA ARG A 239 37.15 24.28 2.08
C ARG A 239 38.53 23.90 1.51
N ARG A 240 38.61 23.58 0.22
CA ARG A 240 39.87 23.40 -0.51
C ARG A 240 40.09 24.56 -1.46
#